data_AF-A0A2S4WBI0-F1
#
_entry.id   AF-A0A2S4WBI0-F1
#
_cell.length_a   1.000
_cell.length_b   1.000
_cell.length_c   1.000
_cell.angle_alpha   90.00
_cell.angle_beta   90.00
_cell.angle_gamma   90.00
#
_symmetry.space_group_name_H-M   'P 1'
#
loop_
_entity.id
_entity.type
_entity.pdbx_description
1 polymer ?
#
loop_
_entity_poly.entity_id
_entity_poly.type
_entity_poly.pdbx_seq_one_letter_code
_entity_poly.pdbx_strand_id
1 'polypeptide(L)'
;MLLITLLAHLLSLNVCLADIAGSPTAKRPHSYRQQTQKSDLDAWIGKQAGLSWSNALANISPHGALPGLIVASLSTSKPDYYYSWTRDTSMFVGFVPRTWASFEGDRVAIPTDARSQALALIKQTISATQTLQRLSLNSPGGLGEPKYFVNGSAFTGPWGRPQRDGPALRATVYIKFALAYLSVGGEEAAKYVKETLYDGQWPSRSVIKADLEYISNSWKERSFDLWEEVNGHHYFTFAVIHRALKDGASFAKKMDDNGAADWYQKQAESIGTQFELFWDKETRYIQASRNFVDSHGKKSGLDVGTLLGCLHAGTQAPELFRPDSTKLINTFHAILESMSKTYPLNSRYHDLIAKAVGRYPEDIYDGVSRVLVTLGSSPP
;
A
#
# COMPACT_ATOMS: atom_id res chain seq x y z
N MET A 1 22.02 1.98 40.16
CA MET A 1 21.36 2.87 39.18
C MET A 1 22.27 3.02 37.94
N LEU A 2 22.52 2.08 37.02
CA LEU A 2 21.87 0.85 36.51
C LEU A 2 20.47 1.05 35.92
N LEU A 3 20.40 1.72 34.76
CA LEU A 3 19.95 1.15 33.48
C LEU A 3 19.99 2.24 32.37
N ILE A 4 21.16 2.81 32.12
CA ILE A 4 21.43 3.71 30.99
C ILE A 4 22.76 3.24 30.39
N THR A 5 22.73 2.24 29.50
CA THR A 5 23.83 1.85 28.56
C THR A 5 23.65 0.44 27.96
N LEU A 6 22.54 0.11 27.26
CA LEU A 6 22.56 -1.07 26.39
C LEU A 6 21.44 -1.09 25.34
N LEU A 7 21.59 -0.37 24.23
CA LEU A 7 20.93 -0.71 22.94
C LEU A 7 21.52 0.06 21.75
N ALA A 8 22.82 0.33 21.81
CA ALA A 8 23.63 0.63 20.64
C ALA A 8 24.57 -0.56 20.47
N HIS A 9 24.53 -1.23 19.31
CA HIS A 9 25.34 -2.38 18.85
C HIS A 9 24.50 -3.64 18.57
N LEU A 10 23.67 -3.59 17.52
CA LEU A 10 23.30 -4.79 16.77
C LEU A 10 23.22 -4.45 15.27
N LEU A 11 24.37 -4.10 14.71
CA LEU A 11 24.68 -4.18 13.28
C LEU A 11 26.15 -4.59 13.17
N SER A 12 26.41 -5.88 13.37
CA SER A 12 27.62 -6.52 12.91
C SER A 12 27.25 -7.88 12.33
N LEU A 13 27.67 -8.08 11.08
CA LEU A 13 27.62 -9.36 10.38
C LEU A 13 28.24 -10.48 11.24
N ASN A 14 27.69 -11.69 11.16
CA ASN A 14 28.52 -12.88 11.04
C ASN A 14 27.79 -14.02 10.35
N VAL A 15 28.43 -14.46 9.26
CA VAL A 15 28.30 -15.75 8.59
C VAL A 15 29.02 -16.79 9.46
N CYS A 16 28.43 -17.96 9.72
CA CYS A 16 29.07 -19.28 9.62
C CYS A 16 28.18 -20.44 10.14
N LEU A 17 28.43 -21.59 9.51
CA LEU A 17 27.77 -22.91 9.54
C LEU A 17 27.78 -23.64 10.90
N ALA A 18 26.83 -24.57 11.10
CA ALA A 18 27.11 -25.96 11.51
C ALA A 18 25.84 -26.84 11.48
N ASP A 19 25.99 -28.01 10.86
CA ASP A 19 25.05 -29.14 10.78
C ASP A 19 25.00 -30.01 12.05
N ILE A 20 24.03 -30.95 12.03
CA ILE A 20 24.02 -32.34 12.56
C ILE A 20 23.08 -32.67 13.74
N ALA A 21 21.96 -33.30 13.34
CA ALA A 21 21.30 -34.54 13.79
C ALA A 21 20.84 -34.79 15.25
N GLY A 22 19.60 -35.32 15.35
CA GLY A 22 19.13 -36.17 16.45
C GLY A 22 17.60 -36.27 16.57
N SER A 23 16.99 -37.33 16.04
CA SER A 23 15.67 -37.88 16.44
C SER A 23 15.95 -39.24 17.10
N PRO A 24 15.23 -39.74 18.15
CA PRO A 24 13.80 -40.10 18.09
C PRO A 24 13.03 -39.94 19.45
N THR A 25 11.71 -39.80 19.54
CA THR A 25 10.70 -40.87 19.51
C THR A 25 9.33 -40.28 19.89
N ALA A 26 8.27 -40.84 19.32
CA ALA A 26 6.89 -40.42 19.52
C ALA A 26 6.27 -40.91 20.83
N LYS A 27 5.58 -40.02 21.54
CA LYS A 27 4.42 -40.35 22.41
C LYS A 27 3.33 -39.27 22.27
N ARG A 28 2.11 -39.70 21.92
CA ARG A 28 0.85 -38.97 22.04
C ARG A 28 -0.10 -39.82 22.92
N PRO A 29 -1.17 -39.28 23.52
CA PRO A 29 -1.59 -37.87 23.53
C PRO A 29 -1.75 -37.33 24.96
N HIS A 30 -1.15 -36.19 25.27
CA HIS A 30 -1.65 -35.38 26.37
C HIS A 30 -2.86 -34.57 25.88
N SER A 31 -3.90 -34.60 26.70
CA SER A 31 -5.07 -33.73 26.61
C SER A 31 -4.63 -32.31 26.31
N TYR A 32 -5.07 -31.76 25.17
CA TYR A 32 -4.88 -30.37 24.82
C TYR A 32 -5.78 -29.54 25.74
N ARG A 33 -5.34 -29.35 26.98
CA ARG A 33 -5.80 -28.24 27.79
C ARG A 33 -5.30 -27.02 27.03
N GLN A 34 -6.20 -26.34 26.30
CA GLN A 34 -5.93 -25.02 25.75
C GLN A 34 -5.56 -24.14 26.95
N GLN A 35 -4.26 -24.08 27.25
CA GLN A 35 -3.71 -22.92 27.92
C GLN A 35 -4.00 -21.79 26.95
N THR A 36 -5.04 -21.02 27.23
CA THR A 36 -5.17 -19.66 26.75
C THR A 36 -3.94 -18.93 27.28
N GLN A 37 -2.82 -19.03 26.55
CA GLN A 37 -1.75 -18.07 26.65
C GLN A 37 -2.43 -16.75 26.35
N LYS A 38 -2.70 -15.94 27.38
CA LYS A 38 -2.85 -14.50 27.19
C LYS A 38 -1.48 -14.06 26.68
N SER A 39 -1.25 -14.19 25.38
CA SER A 39 -0.13 -13.51 24.75
C SER A 39 -0.33 -12.04 25.08
N ASP A 40 0.61 -11.46 25.81
CA ASP A 40 0.65 -10.03 26.00
C ASP A 40 0.70 -9.40 24.61
N LEU A 41 -0.40 -8.75 24.21
CA LEU A 41 -0.56 -8.16 22.89
C LEU A 41 0.53 -7.11 22.66
N ASP A 42 0.89 -6.36 23.70
CA ASP A 42 1.93 -5.32 23.62
C ASP A 42 3.30 -5.96 23.40
N ALA A 43 3.62 -7.05 24.11
CA ALA A 43 4.85 -7.80 23.88
C ALA A 43 4.90 -8.42 22.47
N TRP A 44 3.77 -8.95 21.96
CA TRP A 44 3.69 -9.45 20.59
C TRP A 44 3.87 -8.33 19.57
N ILE A 45 3.22 -7.18 19.75
CA ILE A 45 3.37 -5.99 18.89
C ILE A 45 4.83 -5.55 18.86
N GLY A 46 5.48 -5.42 20.03
CA GLY A 46 6.88 -5.02 20.13
C GLY A 46 7.82 -5.97 19.38
N LYS A 47 7.62 -7.28 19.53
CA LYS A 47 8.40 -8.29 18.79
C LYS A 47 8.11 -8.26 17.29
N GLN A 48 6.84 -8.18 16.89
CA GLN A 48 6.46 -8.21 15.47
C GLN A 48 6.90 -6.96 14.73
N ALA A 49 6.91 -5.78 15.37
CA ALA A 49 7.38 -4.55 14.73
C ALA A 49 8.80 -4.70 14.15
N GLY A 50 9.73 -5.28 14.91
CA GLY A 50 11.10 -5.54 14.44
C GLY A 50 11.18 -6.59 13.33
N LEU A 51 10.43 -7.70 13.47
CA LEU A 51 10.41 -8.77 12.46
C LEU A 51 9.78 -8.31 11.14
N SER A 52 8.63 -7.63 11.20
CA SER A 52 7.97 -7.08 10.03
C SER A 52 8.84 -6.05 9.31
N TRP A 53 9.55 -5.19 10.05
CA TRP A 53 10.48 -4.23 9.45
C TRP A 53 11.63 -4.93 8.73
N SER A 54 12.27 -5.91 9.38
CA SER A 54 13.35 -6.70 8.78
C SER A 54 12.91 -7.41 7.51
N ASN A 55 11.74 -8.07 7.55
CA ASN A 55 11.18 -8.76 6.39
C ASN A 55 10.84 -7.80 5.25
N ALA A 56 10.34 -6.61 5.56
CA ALA A 56 10.01 -5.63 4.54
C ALA A 56 11.27 -5.00 3.89
N LEU A 57 12.35 -4.79 4.66
CA LEU A 57 13.64 -4.37 4.13
C LEU A 57 14.26 -5.43 3.19
N ALA A 58 14.04 -6.72 3.46
CA ALA A 58 14.52 -7.81 2.59
C ALA A 58 13.91 -7.78 1.17
N ASN A 59 12.77 -7.11 0.99
CA ASN A 59 12.14 -6.94 -0.32
C ASN A 59 12.71 -5.77 -1.14
N ILE A 60 13.64 -4.98 -0.59
CA ILE A 60 14.25 -3.83 -1.26
C ILE A 60 15.52 -4.28 -1.97
N SER A 61 15.62 -3.96 -3.27
CA SER A 61 16.74 -4.33 -4.12
C SER A 61 17.17 -5.80 -3.95
N PRO A 62 16.23 -6.78 -4.01
CA PRO A 62 16.60 -8.19 -3.89
C PRO A 62 17.46 -8.62 -5.09
N HIS A 63 18.00 -9.82 -5.06
CA HIS A 63 18.93 -10.30 -6.08
C HIS A 63 18.41 -10.10 -7.51
N GLY A 64 19.19 -9.42 -8.35
CA GLY A 64 18.85 -9.12 -9.75
C GLY A 64 17.90 -7.94 -9.95
N ALA A 65 17.48 -7.27 -8.87
CA ALA A 65 16.63 -6.10 -8.96
C ALA A 65 17.40 -4.82 -9.32
N LEU A 66 16.74 -3.91 -10.03
CA LEU A 66 17.19 -2.54 -10.17
C LEU A 66 17.37 -1.91 -8.78
N PRO A 67 18.49 -1.27 -8.45
CA PRO A 67 18.68 -0.66 -7.14
C PRO A 67 17.55 0.33 -6.80
N GLY A 68 16.98 0.18 -5.60
CA GLY A 68 15.84 0.97 -5.10
C GLY A 68 14.46 0.39 -5.42
N LEU A 69 14.38 -0.62 -6.29
CA LEU A 69 13.13 -1.31 -6.61
C LEU A 69 12.70 -2.22 -5.45
N ILE A 70 11.41 -2.26 -5.18
CA ILE A 70 10.84 -3.03 -4.08
C ILE A 70 9.89 -4.08 -4.66
N VAL A 71 10.13 -5.35 -4.34
CA VAL A 71 9.27 -6.44 -4.81
C VAL A 71 8.10 -6.68 -3.84
N ALA A 72 6.96 -7.12 -4.37
CA ALA A 72 5.82 -7.47 -3.54
C ALA A 72 6.12 -8.68 -2.64
N SER A 73 6.85 -9.68 -3.18
CA SER A 73 7.30 -10.87 -2.45
C SER A 73 8.58 -11.43 -3.06
N LEU A 74 9.36 -12.16 -2.26
CA LEU A 74 10.49 -12.96 -2.74
C LEU A 74 10.06 -14.28 -3.43
N SER A 75 8.75 -14.57 -3.47
CA SER A 75 8.21 -15.76 -4.12
C SER A 75 8.26 -15.66 -5.65
N THR A 76 8.99 -16.58 -6.28
CA THR A 76 9.15 -16.70 -7.74
C THR A 76 8.26 -17.77 -8.36
N SER A 77 7.48 -18.50 -7.56
CA SER A 77 6.55 -19.53 -8.06
C SER A 77 5.44 -19.86 -7.04
N LYS A 78 4.24 -20.15 -7.56
CA LYS A 78 3.05 -20.59 -6.79
C LYS A 78 2.78 -19.81 -5.47
N PRO A 79 2.53 -18.49 -5.55
CA PRO A 79 2.45 -17.68 -6.76
C PRO A 79 3.78 -16.98 -7.10
N ASP A 80 3.93 -16.56 -8.36
CA ASP A 80 5.04 -15.71 -8.78
C ASP A 80 4.68 -14.22 -8.54
N TYR A 81 5.22 -13.66 -7.45
CA TYR A 81 5.05 -12.26 -7.04
C TYR A 81 6.40 -11.51 -7.00
N TYR A 82 7.43 -12.06 -7.68
CA TYR A 82 8.74 -11.44 -7.81
C TYR A 82 8.71 -10.34 -8.88
N TYR A 83 7.90 -9.31 -8.63
CA TYR A 83 7.74 -8.10 -9.44
C TYR A 83 7.58 -6.90 -8.51
N SER A 84 7.79 -5.70 -9.05
CA SER A 84 7.50 -4.46 -8.33
C SER A 84 6.20 -3.87 -8.81
N TRP A 85 5.23 -3.77 -7.91
CA TRP A 85 4.00 -3.02 -8.13
C TRP A 85 4.16 -1.58 -7.64
N THR A 86 3.59 -0.64 -8.41
CA THR A 86 3.58 0.77 -8.03
C THR A 86 2.84 0.99 -6.71
N ARG A 87 1.69 0.32 -6.52
CA ARG A 87 0.87 0.40 -5.30
C ARG A 87 1.65 -0.05 -4.07
N ASP A 88 2.19 -1.26 -4.11
CA ASP A 88 2.89 -1.93 -3.02
C ASP A 88 4.16 -1.16 -2.61
N THR A 89 4.95 -0.74 -3.60
CA THR A 89 6.12 0.13 -3.37
C THR A 89 5.72 1.41 -2.66
N SER A 90 4.65 2.07 -3.12
CA SER A 90 4.17 3.32 -2.51
C SER A 90 3.70 3.10 -1.07
N MET A 91 3.00 2.01 -0.79
CA MET A 91 2.57 1.65 0.56
C MET A 91 3.76 1.47 1.49
N PHE A 92 4.79 0.72 1.06
CA PHE A 92 6.00 0.51 1.84
C PHE A 92 6.74 1.82 2.10
N VAL A 93 7.02 2.61 1.05
CA VAL A 93 7.73 3.89 1.20
C VAL A 93 6.94 4.83 2.09
N GLY A 94 5.60 4.77 2.10
CA GLY A 94 4.75 5.57 2.98
C GLY A 94 4.93 5.33 4.49
N PHE A 95 5.63 4.28 4.91
CA PHE A 95 6.02 4.08 6.31
C PHE A 95 7.31 4.82 6.67
N VAL A 96 8.22 5.09 5.72
CA VAL A 96 9.54 5.67 5.98
C VAL A 96 9.49 7.16 6.39
N PRO A 97 8.66 8.04 5.77
CA PRO A 97 8.46 9.39 6.29
C PRO A 97 7.69 9.42 7.62
N ARG A 98 6.90 8.37 7.91
CA ARG A 98 6.17 8.24 9.17
C ARG A 98 7.11 7.88 10.31
N THR A 99 8.07 7.00 10.07
CA THR A 99 9.17 6.84 11.01
C THR A 99 9.88 8.18 11.15
N TRP A 100 10.29 8.85 10.06
CA TRP A 100 10.92 10.19 10.10
C TRP A 100 10.21 11.24 10.98
N ALA A 101 8.88 11.41 10.83
CA ALA A 101 8.10 12.41 11.56
C ALA A 101 7.69 11.98 12.98
N SER A 102 7.55 10.67 13.25
CA SER A 102 7.33 10.16 14.62
C SER A 102 8.52 10.43 15.55
N PHE A 103 9.66 10.83 14.98
CA PHE A 103 10.87 11.21 15.71
C PHE A 103 11.00 12.72 16.00
N GLU A 104 10.01 13.54 15.64
CA GLU A 104 9.95 14.96 16.04
C GLU A 104 9.12 15.15 17.33
N GLY A 105 8.32 14.15 17.73
CA GLY A 105 7.30 14.28 18.77
C GLY A 105 7.69 13.87 20.21
N ASP A 106 8.74 13.08 20.42
CA ASP A 106 9.19 12.70 21.76
C ASP A 106 10.69 12.35 21.77
N ARG A 107 11.50 13.24 22.38
CA ARG A 107 12.75 13.06 23.17
C ARG A 107 13.76 11.92 22.89
N VAL A 108 13.73 11.25 21.75
CA VAL A 108 14.75 10.26 21.37
C VAL A 108 15.53 10.83 20.20
N ALA A 109 16.73 11.35 20.49
CA ALA A 109 17.68 11.70 19.46
C ALA A 109 17.95 10.46 18.59
N ILE A 110 17.43 10.46 17.36
CA ILE A 110 17.75 9.40 16.41
C ILE A 110 19.26 9.46 16.15
N PRO A 111 19.98 8.33 16.18
CA PRO A 111 21.33 8.29 15.65
C PRO A 111 21.34 8.78 14.20
N THR A 112 22.21 9.74 13.88
CA THR A 112 22.39 10.35 12.55
C THR A 112 22.50 9.31 11.43
N ASP A 113 23.02 8.12 11.73
CA ASP A 113 23.22 7.02 10.79
C ASP A 113 21.91 6.43 10.26
N ALA A 114 20.90 6.24 11.12
CA ALA A 114 19.61 5.69 10.72
C ALA A 114 18.85 6.66 9.80
N ARG A 115 18.99 7.96 10.06
CA ARG A 115 18.44 9.03 9.24
C ARG A 115 19.06 9.04 7.85
N SER A 116 20.39 8.97 7.78
CA SER A 116 21.13 8.94 6.51
C SER A 116 20.79 7.70 5.68
N GLN A 117 20.65 6.52 6.32
CA GLN A 117 20.25 5.28 5.64
C GLN A 117 18.82 5.37 5.07
N ALA A 118 17.86 5.89 5.83
CA ALA A 118 16.49 6.07 5.36
C ALA A 118 16.41 7.05 4.18
N LEU A 119 17.16 8.16 4.24
CA LEU A 119 17.24 9.13 3.15
C LEU A 119 17.84 8.50 1.89
N ALA A 120 18.95 7.76 2.02
CA ALA A 120 19.60 7.08 0.90
C ALA A 120 18.65 6.07 0.24
N LEU A 121 17.95 5.27 1.05
CA LEU A 121 16.96 4.29 0.58
C LEU A 121 15.82 4.96 -0.18
N ILE A 122 15.19 6.00 0.36
CA ILE A 122 14.11 6.72 -0.33
C ILE A 122 14.62 7.33 -1.65
N LYS A 123 15.79 7.99 -1.65
CA LYS A 123 16.36 8.56 -2.87
C LYS A 123 16.67 7.49 -3.93
N GLN A 124 17.11 6.31 -3.51
CA GLN A 124 17.34 5.18 -4.41
C GLN A 124 16.01 4.69 -5.01
N THR A 125 14.94 4.57 -4.22
CA THR A 125 13.61 4.20 -4.72
C THR A 125 13.00 5.26 -5.64
N ILE A 126 13.27 6.55 -5.39
CA ILE A 126 12.91 7.65 -6.30
C ILE A 126 13.66 7.51 -7.64
N SER A 127 14.97 7.20 -7.59
CA SER A 127 15.75 6.96 -8.80
C SER A 127 15.22 5.78 -9.62
N ALA A 128 14.85 4.67 -8.95
CA ALA A 128 14.18 3.54 -9.62
C ALA A 128 12.86 4.00 -10.24
N THR A 129 12.05 4.76 -9.50
CA THR A 129 10.77 5.31 -9.98
C THR A 129 10.94 6.15 -11.24
N GLN A 130 11.95 7.03 -11.32
CA GLN A 130 12.20 7.84 -12.52
C GLN A 130 12.46 6.96 -13.75
N THR A 131 13.20 5.87 -13.58
CA THR A 131 13.41 4.87 -14.65
C THR A 131 12.08 4.25 -15.07
N LEU A 132 11.27 3.78 -14.12
CA LEU A 132 9.98 3.14 -14.40
C LEU A 132 8.99 4.10 -15.09
N GLN A 133 8.84 5.34 -14.60
CA GLN A 133 7.97 6.34 -15.21
C GLN A 133 8.39 6.66 -16.64
N ARG A 134 9.69 6.80 -16.93
CA ARG A 134 10.20 7.04 -18.29
C ARG A 134 9.89 5.88 -19.24
N LEU A 135 10.10 4.65 -18.79
CA LEU A 135 9.80 3.45 -19.58
C LEU A 135 8.29 3.31 -19.85
N SER A 136 7.47 3.70 -18.89
CA SER A 136 6.02 3.64 -18.96
C SER A 136 5.37 4.66 -19.88
N LEU A 137 6.05 5.73 -20.28
CA LEU A 137 5.51 6.69 -21.26
C LEU A 137 5.14 6.05 -22.60
N ASN A 138 5.79 4.93 -22.95
CA ASN A 138 5.54 4.19 -24.18
C ASN A 138 4.75 2.89 -23.96
N SER A 139 4.28 2.63 -22.73
CA SER A 139 3.50 1.43 -22.41
C SER A 139 1.99 1.68 -22.61
N PRO A 140 1.18 0.64 -22.89
CA PRO A 140 -0.28 0.78 -22.97
C PRO A 140 -0.91 1.32 -21.68
N GLY A 141 -0.32 1.02 -20.51
CA GLY A 141 -0.80 1.51 -19.22
C GLY A 141 -0.40 2.95 -18.89
N GLY A 142 0.59 3.52 -19.61
CA GLY A 142 1.21 4.77 -19.22
C GLY A 142 1.78 4.67 -17.80
N LEU A 143 1.68 5.77 -17.04
CA LEU A 143 2.06 5.75 -15.61
C LEU A 143 1.16 4.84 -14.75
N GLY A 144 0.00 4.43 -15.26
CA GLY A 144 -0.88 3.44 -14.62
C GLY A 144 -0.49 2.00 -14.91
N GLU A 145 0.70 1.72 -15.48
CA GLU A 145 1.21 0.35 -15.55
C GLU A 145 1.36 -0.21 -14.12
N PRO A 146 0.68 -1.32 -13.78
CA PRO A 146 0.61 -1.78 -12.39
C PRO A 146 1.94 -2.26 -11.85
N LYS A 147 2.68 -3.03 -12.67
CA LYS A 147 3.87 -3.76 -12.26
C LYS A 147 4.98 -3.80 -13.30
N TYR A 148 6.19 -4.07 -12.82
CA TYR A 148 7.42 -4.14 -13.60
C TYR A 148 8.23 -5.37 -13.22
N PHE A 149 9.04 -5.88 -14.16
CA PHE A 149 10.02 -6.90 -13.83
C PHE A 149 11.05 -6.33 -12.84
N VAL A 150 11.67 -7.20 -12.04
CA VAL A 150 12.61 -6.77 -11.00
C VAL A 150 13.81 -6.00 -11.54
N ASN A 151 14.25 -6.28 -12.77
CA ASN A 151 15.33 -5.55 -13.44
C ASN A 151 14.91 -4.13 -13.91
N GLY A 152 13.65 -3.73 -13.68
CA GLY A 152 13.10 -2.42 -14.03
C GLY A 152 12.47 -2.35 -15.42
N SER A 153 12.44 -3.44 -16.21
CA SER A 153 11.77 -3.42 -17.52
C SER A 153 10.25 -3.50 -17.39
N ALA A 154 9.54 -3.01 -18.41
CA ALA A 154 8.09 -3.05 -18.48
C ALA A 154 7.57 -4.50 -18.54
N PHE A 155 6.51 -4.80 -17.79
CA PHE A 155 5.81 -6.07 -17.91
C PHE A 155 4.92 -6.07 -19.16
N THR A 156 5.25 -6.88 -20.16
CA THR A 156 4.58 -6.88 -21.48
C THR A 156 3.46 -7.92 -21.63
N GLY A 157 3.26 -8.79 -20.63
CA GLY A 157 2.23 -9.82 -20.66
C GLY A 157 0.81 -9.28 -20.43
N PRO A 158 -0.25 -10.07 -20.70
CA PRO A 158 -1.62 -9.73 -20.32
C PRO A 158 -1.74 -9.47 -18.83
N TRP A 159 -2.42 -8.39 -18.45
CA TRP A 159 -2.62 -7.98 -17.07
C TRP A 159 -3.78 -6.99 -16.95
N GLY A 160 -4.37 -6.87 -15.77
CA GLY A 160 -5.39 -5.86 -15.48
C GLY A 160 -4.79 -4.46 -15.43
N ARG A 161 -4.60 -3.83 -16.59
CA ARG A 161 -4.03 -2.49 -16.76
C ARG A 161 -4.99 -1.54 -17.51
N PRO A 162 -4.93 -0.23 -17.26
CA PRO A 162 -4.13 0.45 -16.23
C PRO A 162 -4.73 0.29 -14.82
N GLN A 163 -3.93 0.59 -13.79
CA GLN A 163 -4.36 0.78 -12.40
C GLN A 163 -3.93 2.18 -11.95
N ARG A 164 -4.88 3.09 -11.76
CA ARG A 164 -4.62 4.53 -11.56
C ARG A 164 -4.38 4.92 -10.10
N ASP A 165 -4.60 4.00 -9.17
CA ASP A 165 -4.29 4.17 -7.75
C ASP A 165 -2.78 4.23 -7.49
N GLY A 166 -1.98 3.52 -8.28
CA GLY A 166 -0.52 3.50 -8.17
C GLY A 166 0.12 4.90 -8.20
N PRO A 167 -0.02 5.66 -9.29
CA PRO A 167 0.48 7.04 -9.37
C PRO A 167 -0.04 7.96 -8.26
N ALA A 168 -1.29 7.80 -7.83
CA ALA A 168 -1.86 8.60 -6.76
C ALA A 168 -1.20 8.33 -5.39
N LEU A 169 -1.03 7.05 -5.04
CA LEU A 169 -0.33 6.63 -3.82
C LEU A 169 1.14 7.10 -3.84
N ARG A 170 1.80 6.96 -4.99
CA ARG A 170 3.19 7.37 -5.19
C ARG A 170 3.38 8.87 -5.03
N ALA A 171 2.56 9.68 -5.69
CA ALA A 171 2.55 11.14 -5.55
C ALA A 171 2.34 11.54 -4.09
N THR A 172 1.34 10.95 -3.41
CA THR A 172 1.03 11.26 -2.01
C THR A 172 2.24 11.02 -1.09
N VAL A 173 2.94 9.90 -1.25
CA VAL A 173 4.09 9.55 -0.41
C VAL A 173 5.30 10.42 -0.71
N TYR A 174 5.57 10.71 -1.98
CA TYR A 174 6.70 11.56 -2.33
C TYR A 174 6.47 13.05 -2.04
N ILE A 175 5.22 13.53 -2.04
CA ILE A 175 4.89 14.87 -1.51
C ILE A 175 5.22 14.94 -0.02
N LYS A 176 4.83 13.93 0.77
CA LYS A 176 5.17 13.87 2.20
C LYS A 176 6.67 13.85 2.43
N PHE A 177 7.40 13.05 1.66
CA PHE A 177 8.86 13.04 1.70
C PHE A 177 9.46 14.41 1.32
N ALA A 178 9.00 15.03 0.23
CA ALA A 178 9.49 16.33 -0.20
C ALA A 178 9.29 17.41 0.86
N LEU A 179 8.11 17.46 1.49
CA LEU A 179 7.82 18.38 2.59
C LEU A 179 8.73 18.15 3.79
N ALA A 180 8.89 16.89 4.23
CA ALA A 180 9.77 16.53 5.33
C ALA A 180 11.23 16.89 5.01
N TYR A 181 11.69 16.60 3.80
CA TYR A 181 13.07 16.85 3.40
C TYR A 181 13.38 18.35 3.25
N LEU A 182 12.45 19.14 2.71
CA LEU A 182 12.56 20.60 2.66
C LEU A 182 12.67 21.23 4.07
N SER A 183 12.08 20.61 5.09
CA SER A 183 12.12 21.14 6.45
C SER A 183 13.47 20.97 7.16
N VAL A 184 14.30 20.01 6.70
CA VAL A 184 15.55 19.64 7.40
C VAL A 184 16.81 19.62 6.52
N GLY A 185 16.68 19.59 5.19
CA GLY A 185 17.78 19.32 4.26
C GLY A 185 18.38 20.52 3.53
N GLY A 186 17.96 21.75 3.85
CA GLY A 186 18.55 22.99 3.33
C GLY A 186 18.57 23.09 1.79
N GLU A 187 19.64 23.67 1.24
CA GLU A 187 19.79 23.91 -0.21
C GLU A 187 19.81 22.61 -1.03
N GLU A 188 20.40 21.55 -0.48
CA GLU A 188 20.45 20.24 -1.15
C GLU A 188 19.04 19.66 -1.34
N ALA A 189 18.20 19.75 -0.31
CA ALA A 189 16.80 19.35 -0.41
C ALA A 189 16.02 20.23 -1.40
N ALA A 190 16.19 21.55 -1.35
CA ALA A 190 15.52 22.46 -2.27
C ALA A 190 15.86 22.14 -3.74
N LYS A 191 17.15 21.92 -4.03
CA LYS A 191 17.63 21.50 -5.35
C LYS A 191 17.06 20.14 -5.75
N TYR A 192 17.17 19.13 -4.89
CA TYR A 192 16.68 17.78 -5.17
C TYR A 192 15.18 17.77 -5.45
N VAL A 193 14.38 18.48 -4.64
CA VAL A 193 12.94 18.57 -4.85
C VAL A 193 12.62 19.22 -6.19
N LYS A 194 13.25 20.36 -6.51
CA LYS A 194 12.98 21.09 -7.75
C LYS A 194 13.41 20.33 -9.01
N GLU A 195 14.54 19.63 -8.97
CA GLU A 195 15.10 18.96 -10.15
C GLU A 195 14.57 17.52 -10.33
N THR A 196 14.21 16.84 -9.25
CA THR A 196 13.86 15.40 -9.28
C THR A 196 12.39 15.15 -9.00
N LEU A 197 11.79 15.86 -8.04
CA LEU A 197 10.45 15.54 -7.56
C LEU A 197 9.37 16.42 -8.19
N TYR A 198 9.60 17.72 -8.32
CA TYR A 198 8.61 18.67 -8.83
C TYR A 198 9.28 19.85 -9.55
N ASP A 199 9.30 19.81 -10.88
CA ASP A 199 9.91 20.84 -11.74
C ASP A 199 8.94 21.97 -12.16
N GLY A 200 7.65 21.84 -11.84
CA GLY A 200 6.60 22.80 -12.24
C GLY A 200 6.38 22.92 -13.74
N GLN A 201 6.85 21.96 -14.55
CA GLN A 201 6.76 21.99 -16.01
C GLN A 201 5.62 21.10 -16.53
N TRP A 202 5.17 21.39 -17.76
CA TRP A 202 4.29 20.52 -18.54
C TRP A 202 4.76 20.47 -20.01
N PRO A 203 5.15 19.31 -20.56
CA PRO A 203 5.24 18.00 -19.89
C PRO A 203 6.36 17.95 -18.84
N SER A 204 6.19 17.15 -17.79
CA SER A 204 7.18 16.97 -16.72
C SER A 204 7.90 15.64 -16.80
N ARG A 205 9.14 15.61 -16.31
CA ARG A 205 9.90 14.37 -16.04
C ARG A 205 10.21 14.19 -14.56
N SER A 206 9.75 15.11 -13.72
CA SER A 206 9.87 15.03 -12.27
C SER A 206 8.78 14.12 -11.69
N VAL A 207 9.13 13.38 -10.64
CA VAL A 207 8.35 12.21 -10.22
C VAL A 207 6.93 12.55 -9.76
N ILE A 208 6.79 13.55 -8.89
CA ILE A 208 5.50 13.97 -8.33
C ILE A 208 4.65 14.64 -9.41
N LYS A 209 5.24 15.58 -10.17
CA LYS A 209 4.51 16.33 -11.19
C LYS A 209 3.97 15.38 -12.28
N ALA A 210 4.78 14.44 -12.76
CA ALA A 210 4.32 13.47 -13.76
C ALA A 210 3.11 12.64 -13.28
N ASP A 211 3.14 12.15 -12.03
CA ASP A 211 2.01 11.39 -11.46
C ASP A 211 0.77 12.25 -11.26
N LEU A 212 0.90 13.48 -10.72
CA LEU A 212 -0.23 14.39 -10.51
C LEU A 212 -0.90 14.80 -11.83
N GLU A 213 -0.10 15.07 -12.86
CA GLU A 213 -0.62 15.37 -14.18
C GLU A 213 -1.35 14.16 -14.80
N TYR A 214 -0.77 12.96 -14.68
CA TYR A 214 -1.43 11.75 -15.18
C TYR A 214 -2.78 11.52 -14.51
N ILE A 215 -2.86 11.54 -13.17
CA ILE A 215 -4.12 11.25 -12.47
C ILE A 215 -5.15 12.37 -12.64
N SER A 216 -4.73 13.64 -12.65
CA SER A 216 -5.64 14.78 -12.83
C SER A 216 -6.31 14.79 -14.20
N ASN A 217 -5.63 14.29 -15.23
CA ASN A 217 -6.16 14.23 -16.59
C ASN A 217 -6.91 12.92 -16.92
N SER A 218 -6.78 11.87 -16.10
CA SER A 218 -7.27 10.54 -16.48
C SER A 218 -8.17 9.84 -15.46
N TRP A 219 -8.44 10.43 -14.30
CA TRP A 219 -9.28 9.82 -13.25
C TRP A 219 -10.70 9.43 -13.70
N LYS A 220 -11.22 10.08 -14.75
CA LYS A 220 -12.56 9.80 -15.30
C LYS A 220 -12.60 8.52 -16.12
N GLU A 221 -11.46 8.08 -16.64
CA GLU A 221 -11.36 6.85 -17.41
C GLU A 221 -11.46 5.63 -16.48
N ARG A 222 -11.95 4.51 -17.02
CA ARG A 222 -11.94 3.25 -16.26
C ARG A 222 -10.50 2.79 -16.01
N SER A 223 -10.30 2.08 -14.91
CA SER A 223 -9.06 1.37 -14.59
C SER A 223 -9.42 0.04 -13.94
N PHE A 224 -8.46 -0.86 -13.78
CA PHE A 224 -8.64 -2.00 -12.91
C PHE A 224 -8.61 -1.57 -11.43
N ASP A 225 -9.27 -2.35 -10.57
CA ASP A 225 -9.28 -2.15 -9.12
C ASP A 225 -7.95 -2.56 -8.48
N LEU A 226 -7.81 -2.27 -7.18
CA LEU A 226 -6.61 -2.62 -6.39
C LEU A 226 -6.31 -4.13 -6.35
N TRP A 227 -7.29 -4.95 -6.69
CA TRP A 227 -7.20 -6.40 -6.77
C TRP A 227 -6.93 -6.92 -8.18
N GLU A 228 -6.76 -6.01 -9.15
CA GLU A 228 -6.35 -6.30 -10.53
C GLU A 228 -7.40 -7.13 -11.29
N GLU A 229 -8.67 -6.98 -10.90
CA GLU A 229 -9.77 -7.82 -11.32
C GLU A 229 -10.79 -7.02 -12.12
N VAL A 230 -11.42 -6.02 -11.52
CA VAL A 230 -12.57 -5.32 -12.09
C VAL A 230 -12.14 -4.08 -12.83
N ASN A 231 -12.47 -3.95 -14.12
CA ASN A 231 -12.23 -2.73 -14.90
C ASN A 231 -13.43 -1.78 -14.84
N GLY A 232 -13.34 -0.71 -14.04
CA GLY A 232 -14.42 0.25 -13.83
C GLY A 232 -14.01 1.52 -13.09
N HIS A 233 -14.94 2.07 -12.31
CA HIS A 233 -14.70 3.14 -11.35
C HIS A 233 -14.75 2.56 -9.94
N HIS A 234 -13.74 2.82 -9.13
CA HIS A 234 -13.54 2.17 -7.84
C HIS A 234 -13.41 3.18 -6.72
N TYR A 235 -14.07 2.91 -5.59
CA TYR A 235 -14.03 3.78 -4.42
C TYR A 235 -12.58 3.98 -3.94
N PHE A 236 -11.81 2.89 -3.84
CA PHE A 236 -10.40 2.94 -3.44
C PHE A 236 -9.59 3.90 -4.34
N THR A 237 -9.66 3.69 -5.66
CA THR A 237 -8.94 4.49 -6.65
C THR A 237 -9.33 5.96 -6.59
N PHE A 238 -10.62 6.26 -6.47
CA PHE A 238 -11.10 7.64 -6.36
C PHE A 238 -10.65 8.28 -5.04
N ALA A 239 -10.66 7.53 -3.94
CA ALA A 239 -10.20 8.01 -2.64
C ALA A 239 -8.73 8.40 -2.63
N VAL A 240 -7.86 7.57 -3.20
CA VAL A 240 -6.41 7.86 -3.24
C VAL A 240 -6.07 8.95 -4.26
N ILE A 241 -6.76 9.03 -5.40
CA ILE A 241 -6.57 10.14 -6.37
C ILE A 241 -7.05 11.46 -5.75
N HIS A 242 -8.23 11.47 -5.12
CA HIS A 242 -8.75 12.65 -4.43
C HIS A 242 -7.74 13.17 -3.38
N ARG A 243 -7.19 12.25 -2.57
CA ARG A 243 -6.13 12.56 -1.62
C ARG A 243 -4.90 13.17 -2.29
N ALA A 244 -4.38 12.51 -3.32
CA ALA A 244 -3.18 12.92 -4.03
C ALA A 244 -3.32 14.30 -4.66
N LEU A 245 -4.49 14.62 -5.23
CA LEU A 245 -4.75 15.93 -5.85
C LEU A 245 -4.90 17.05 -4.83
N LYS A 246 -5.49 16.80 -3.65
CA LYS A 246 -5.54 17.80 -2.57
C LYS A 246 -4.15 18.09 -1.98
N ASP A 247 -3.37 17.04 -1.74
CA ASP A 247 -1.97 17.17 -1.30
C ASP A 247 -1.15 17.87 -2.40
N GLY A 248 -1.38 17.50 -3.67
CA GLY A 248 -0.74 18.07 -4.85
C GLY A 248 -1.06 19.54 -5.06
N ALA A 249 -2.32 19.97 -4.88
CA ALA A 249 -2.70 21.38 -4.98
C ALA A 249 -1.97 22.24 -3.94
N SER A 250 -1.94 21.77 -2.69
CA SER A 250 -1.23 22.44 -1.60
C SER A 250 0.28 22.50 -1.85
N PHE A 251 0.85 21.40 -2.35
CA PHE A 251 2.27 21.31 -2.65
C PHE A 251 2.67 22.17 -3.85
N ALA A 252 1.92 22.15 -4.95
CA ALA A 252 2.15 22.99 -6.13
C ALA A 252 2.15 24.48 -5.78
N LYS A 253 1.21 24.92 -4.92
CA LYS A 253 1.18 26.29 -4.41
C LYS A 253 2.44 26.65 -3.60
N LYS A 254 2.96 25.72 -2.79
CA LYS A 254 4.24 25.89 -2.06
C LYS A 254 5.45 25.96 -3.00
N MET A 255 5.35 25.36 -4.19
CA MET A 255 6.38 25.36 -5.23
C MET A 255 6.20 26.49 -6.26
N ASP A 256 5.34 27.48 -5.98
CA ASP A 256 5.01 28.61 -6.85
C ASP A 256 4.39 28.24 -8.22
N ASP A 257 3.83 27.03 -8.35
CA ASP A 257 3.10 26.55 -9.53
C ASP A 257 1.58 26.71 -9.32
N ASN A 258 1.13 27.97 -9.27
CA ASN A 258 -0.26 28.31 -8.95
C ASN A 258 -1.27 27.78 -9.98
N GLY A 259 -0.90 27.75 -11.26
CA GLY A 259 -1.78 27.23 -12.31
C GLY A 259 -2.08 25.75 -12.14
N ALA A 260 -1.06 24.94 -11.82
CA ALA A 260 -1.28 23.53 -11.50
C ALA A 260 -2.01 23.33 -10.17
N ALA A 261 -1.73 24.17 -9.17
CA ALA A 261 -2.43 24.13 -7.90
C ALA A 261 -3.95 24.27 -8.07
N ASP A 262 -4.38 25.27 -8.85
CA ASP A 262 -5.80 25.52 -9.16
C ASP A 262 -6.41 24.37 -9.97
N TRP A 263 -5.66 23.83 -10.94
CA TRP A 263 -6.10 22.67 -11.72
C TRP A 263 -6.32 21.43 -10.83
N TYR A 264 -5.36 21.07 -10.00
CA TYR A 264 -5.46 19.91 -9.11
C TYR A 264 -6.59 20.06 -8.10
N GLN A 265 -6.78 21.26 -7.55
CA GLN A 265 -7.89 21.57 -6.65
C GLN A 265 -9.24 21.37 -7.34
N LYS A 266 -9.40 21.89 -8.57
CA LYS A 266 -10.62 21.70 -9.37
C LYS A 266 -10.91 20.22 -9.68
N GLN A 267 -9.88 19.44 -10.00
CA GLN A 267 -10.05 18.01 -10.24
C GLN A 267 -10.40 17.26 -8.95
N ALA A 268 -9.78 17.61 -7.81
CA ALA A 268 -10.12 17.05 -6.51
C ALA A 268 -11.59 17.31 -6.16
N GLU A 269 -12.09 18.54 -6.31
CA GLU A 269 -13.50 18.88 -6.08
C GLU A 269 -14.43 18.05 -6.98
N SER A 270 -14.08 17.91 -8.26
CA SER A 270 -14.84 17.10 -9.20
C SER A 270 -14.93 15.63 -8.75
N ILE A 271 -13.84 15.04 -8.28
CA ILE A 271 -13.82 13.67 -7.74
C ILE A 271 -14.63 13.58 -6.44
N GLY A 272 -14.53 14.59 -5.57
CA GLY A 272 -15.29 14.66 -4.31
C GLY A 272 -16.79 14.48 -4.51
N THR A 273 -17.35 15.06 -5.58
CA THR A 273 -18.77 14.87 -5.95
C THR A 273 -19.13 13.43 -6.33
N GLN A 274 -18.17 12.63 -6.77
CA GLN A 274 -18.40 11.26 -7.23
C GLN A 274 -18.57 10.26 -6.09
N PHE A 275 -18.11 10.58 -4.87
CA PHE A 275 -18.18 9.65 -3.73
C PHE A 275 -19.62 9.24 -3.41
N GLU A 276 -20.56 10.18 -3.51
CA GLU A 276 -21.99 9.92 -3.31
C GLU A 276 -22.55 8.84 -4.24
N LEU A 277 -21.96 8.68 -5.42
CA LEU A 277 -22.41 7.70 -6.40
C LEU A 277 -21.95 6.26 -6.07
N PHE A 278 -21.06 6.09 -5.08
CA PHE A 278 -20.73 4.77 -4.52
C PHE A 278 -21.61 4.41 -3.34
N TRP A 279 -22.36 5.35 -2.76
CA TRP A 279 -23.28 5.04 -1.67
C TRP A 279 -24.57 4.43 -2.23
N ASP A 280 -24.86 3.19 -1.82
CA ASP A 280 -26.16 2.58 -2.12
C ASP A 280 -27.14 2.83 -0.97
N LYS A 281 -28.28 3.45 -1.31
CA LYS A 281 -29.33 3.81 -0.35
C LYS A 281 -30.13 2.60 0.12
N GLU A 282 -30.25 1.57 -0.70
CA GLU A 282 -31.03 0.37 -0.37
C GLU A 282 -30.26 -0.50 0.62
N THR A 283 -29.04 -0.87 0.25
CA THR A 283 -28.18 -1.70 1.11
C THR A 283 -27.51 -0.94 2.24
N ARG A 284 -27.46 0.40 2.16
CA ARG A 284 -26.89 1.32 3.16
C ARG A 284 -25.40 1.07 3.44
N TYR A 285 -24.64 0.74 2.41
CA TYR A 285 -23.18 0.74 2.46
C TYR A 285 -22.58 1.25 1.14
N ILE A 286 -21.27 1.47 1.16
CA ILE A 286 -20.50 1.90 -0.01
C ILE A 286 -20.23 0.69 -0.90
N GLN A 287 -20.70 0.77 -2.14
CA GLN A 287 -20.38 -0.16 -3.22
C GLN A 287 -18.94 0.08 -3.66
N ALA A 288 -18.13 -0.97 -3.70
CA ALA A 288 -16.69 -0.86 -3.99
C ALA A 288 -16.40 -0.39 -5.42
N SER A 289 -17.23 -0.81 -6.37
CA SER A 289 -17.05 -0.58 -7.80
C SER A 289 -18.37 -0.21 -8.47
N ARG A 290 -18.30 0.65 -9.48
CA ARG A 290 -19.41 1.02 -10.36
C ARG A 290 -18.89 1.24 -11.77
N ASN A 291 -19.81 1.37 -12.74
CA ASN A 291 -19.44 1.65 -14.13
C ASN A 291 -18.35 0.70 -14.67
N PHE A 292 -18.43 -0.58 -14.29
CA PHE A 292 -17.46 -1.61 -14.68
C PHE A 292 -17.94 -2.38 -15.91
N VAL A 293 -17.00 -3.00 -16.62
CA VAL A 293 -17.29 -3.84 -17.80
C VAL A 293 -17.78 -5.23 -17.38
N ASP A 294 -17.10 -5.83 -16.40
CA ASP A 294 -17.41 -7.13 -15.81
C ASP A 294 -17.20 -7.00 -14.30
N SER A 295 -18.13 -7.52 -13.50
CA SER A 295 -18.01 -7.53 -12.03
C SER A 295 -17.03 -8.58 -11.52
N HIS A 296 -16.60 -9.52 -12.36
CA HIS A 296 -15.78 -10.68 -11.99
C HIS A 296 -16.34 -11.44 -10.77
N GLY A 297 -17.67 -11.58 -10.71
CA GLY A 297 -18.35 -12.30 -9.64
C GLY A 297 -18.60 -11.49 -8.37
N LYS A 298 -18.15 -10.23 -8.28
CA LYS A 298 -18.45 -9.32 -7.15
C LYS A 298 -19.91 -8.87 -7.20
N LYS A 299 -20.80 -9.59 -6.51
CA LYS A 299 -22.26 -9.37 -6.57
C LYS A 299 -22.76 -8.47 -5.44
N SER A 300 -22.20 -8.60 -4.23
CA SER A 300 -22.57 -7.78 -3.08
C SER A 300 -22.08 -6.34 -3.19
N GLY A 301 -20.94 -6.14 -3.85
CA GLY A 301 -20.23 -4.86 -3.86
C GLY A 301 -19.55 -4.50 -2.54
N LEU A 302 -19.55 -5.40 -1.55
CA LEU A 302 -18.75 -5.29 -0.33
C LEU A 302 -17.30 -5.64 -0.64
N ASP A 303 -16.36 -4.76 -0.26
CA ASP A 303 -14.93 -4.98 -0.47
C ASP A 303 -14.15 -4.18 0.57
N VAL A 304 -13.16 -4.82 1.22
CA VAL A 304 -12.24 -4.17 2.18
C VAL A 304 -11.48 -3.01 1.54
N GLY A 305 -11.31 -2.99 0.22
CA GLY A 305 -10.79 -1.86 -0.54
C GLY A 305 -11.51 -0.54 -0.26
N THR A 306 -12.80 -0.56 0.11
CA THR A 306 -13.54 0.64 0.55
C THR A 306 -12.96 1.22 1.85
N LEU A 307 -12.68 0.36 2.83
CA LEU A 307 -12.08 0.73 4.11
C LEU A 307 -10.63 1.16 3.92
N LEU A 308 -9.85 0.44 3.10
CA LEU A 308 -8.47 0.82 2.78
C LEU A 308 -8.42 2.20 2.12
N GLY A 309 -9.30 2.47 1.15
CA GLY A 309 -9.37 3.76 0.47
C GLY A 309 -9.64 4.90 1.45
N CYS A 310 -10.56 4.66 2.39
CA CYS A 310 -10.86 5.58 3.47
C CYS A 310 -9.65 5.83 4.39
N LEU A 311 -8.93 4.78 4.82
CA LEU A 311 -7.74 4.92 5.65
C LEU A 311 -6.61 5.69 4.94
N HIS A 312 -6.42 5.43 3.63
CA HIS A 312 -5.41 6.13 2.84
C HIS A 312 -5.77 7.60 2.59
N ALA A 313 -7.04 7.92 2.35
CA ALA A 313 -7.48 9.31 2.19
C ALA A 313 -7.48 10.07 3.53
N GLY A 314 -7.87 9.40 4.62
CA GLY A 314 -7.99 9.97 5.95
C GLY A 314 -8.89 11.21 5.96
N THR A 315 -8.44 12.27 6.62
CA THR A 315 -9.18 13.55 6.70
C THR A 315 -9.30 14.28 5.36
N GLN A 316 -8.58 13.86 4.31
CA GLN A 316 -8.74 14.47 2.99
C GLN A 316 -9.96 13.94 2.24
N ALA A 317 -10.56 12.81 2.65
CA ALA A 317 -11.85 12.37 2.10
C ALA A 317 -12.97 13.38 2.39
N PRO A 318 -14.04 13.42 1.56
CA PRO A 318 -15.25 14.17 1.89
C PRO A 318 -15.81 13.74 3.25
N GLU A 319 -16.42 14.66 3.99
CA GLU A 319 -16.81 14.45 5.40
C GLU A 319 -17.68 13.20 5.61
N LEU A 320 -18.68 12.98 4.75
CA LEU A 320 -19.57 11.82 4.79
C LEU A 320 -18.88 10.49 4.46
N PHE A 321 -17.60 10.52 4.09
CA PHE A 321 -16.80 9.38 3.64
C PHE A 321 -15.49 9.23 4.42
N ARG A 322 -15.36 9.94 5.55
CA ARG A 322 -14.24 9.81 6.49
C ARG A 322 -14.39 8.55 7.38
N PRO A 323 -13.31 8.08 8.03
CA PRO A 323 -13.33 6.84 8.82
C PRO A 323 -14.40 6.80 9.93
N ASP A 324 -14.71 7.96 10.51
CA ASP A 324 -15.67 8.16 11.59
C ASP A 324 -17.11 8.47 11.09
N SER A 325 -17.32 8.54 9.78
CA SER A 325 -18.63 8.82 9.22
C SER A 325 -19.58 7.63 9.33
N THR A 326 -20.88 7.91 9.43
CA THR A 326 -21.93 6.87 9.48
C THR A 326 -21.89 5.95 8.25
N LYS A 327 -21.56 6.46 7.06
CA LYS A 327 -21.48 5.63 5.85
C LYS A 327 -20.35 4.61 5.94
N LEU A 328 -19.18 5.00 6.47
CA LEU A 328 -18.05 4.08 6.63
C LEU A 328 -18.28 3.08 7.76
N ILE A 329 -18.87 3.54 8.88
CA ILE A 329 -19.23 2.65 9.98
C ILE A 329 -20.22 1.57 9.49
N ASN A 330 -21.27 1.95 8.75
CA ASN A 330 -22.22 0.98 8.18
C ASN A 330 -21.54 0.02 7.19
N THR A 331 -20.64 0.53 6.35
CA THR A 331 -19.88 -0.30 5.39
C THR A 331 -18.97 -1.30 6.12
N PHE A 332 -18.26 -0.86 7.15
CA PHE A 332 -17.45 -1.73 8.00
C PHE A 332 -18.29 -2.84 8.66
N HIS A 333 -19.44 -2.48 9.23
CA HIS A 333 -20.36 -3.45 9.82
C HIS A 333 -20.88 -4.46 8.80
N ALA A 334 -21.26 -4.02 7.59
CA ALA A 334 -21.75 -4.92 6.54
C ALA A 334 -20.67 -5.91 6.06
N ILE A 335 -19.42 -5.44 5.89
CA ILE A 335 -18.28 -6.30 5.56
C ILE A 335 -18.04 -7.34 6.67
N LEU A 336 -18.00 -6.88 7.92
CA LEU A 336 -17.76 -7.75 9.07
C LEU A 336 -18.86 -8.81 9.20
N GLU A 337 -20.13 -8.42 9.10
CA GLU A 337 -21.25 -9.35 9.18
C GLU A 337 -21.19 -10.40 8.06
N SER A 338 -20.97 -9.96 6.81
CA SER A 338 -20.88 -10.85 5.67
C SER A 338 -19.79 -11.90 5.84
N MET A 339 -18.55 -11.48 6.12
CA MET A 339 -17.39 -12.37 6.19
C MET A 339 -17.28 -13.16 7.50
N SER A 340 -17.93 -12.71 8.58
CA SER A 340 -18.00 -13.46 9.84
C SER A 340 -18.59 -14.85 9.65
N LYS A 341 -19.54 -15.01 8.71
CA LYS A 341 -20.24 -16.24 8.39
C LYS A 341 -19.52 -17.09 7.34
N THR A 342 -18.62 -16.48 6.56
CA THR A 342 -17.94 -17.14 5.43
C THR A 342 -16.80 -18.06 5.88
N TYR A 343 -16.03 -17.66 6.90
CA TYR A 343 -14.82 -18.38 7.27
C TYR A 343 -15.02 -19.29 8.50
N PRO A 344 -14.80 -20.62 8.40
CA PRO A 344 -14.90 -21.53 9.55
C PRO A 344 -13.97 -21.15 10.73
N LEU A 345 -12.90 -20.40 10.45
CA LEU A 345 -12.02 -19.82 11.48
C LEU A 345 -12.80 -18.92 12.45
N ASN A 346 -13.76 -18.13 11.97
CA ASN A 346 -14.54 -17.20 12.77
C ASN A 346 -15.50 -17.91 13.73
N SER A 347 -15.96 -19.12 13.39
CA SER A 347 -16.78 -19.96 14.28
C SER A 347 -16.00 -20.43 15.50
N ARG A 348 -14.68 -20.67 15.37
CA ARG A 348 -13.80 -21.04 16.49
C ARG A 348 -13.61 -19.91 17.50
N TYR A 349 -13.82 -18.67 17.08
CA TYR A 349 -13.66 -17.46 17.90
C TYR A 349 -14.96 -16.66 17.93
N HIS A 350 -16.11 -17.35 18.07
CA HIS A 350 -17.43 -16.72 18.01
C HIS A 350 -17.65 -15.65 19.10
N ASP A 351 -17.08 -15.85 20.30
CA ASP A 351 -17.17 -14.92 21.43
C ASP A 351 -16.38 -13.61 21.25
N LEU A 352 -15.44 -13.56 20.29
CA LEU A 352 -14.66 -12.34 20.03
C LEU A 352 -15.41 -11.40 19.09
N ILE A 353 -15.41 -10.10 19.40
CA ILE A 353 -16.00 -9.07 18.54
C ILE A 353 -15.25 -8.99 17.20
N ALA A 354 -13.91 -9.08 17.25
CA ALA A 354 -13.07 -9.07 16.06
C ALA A 354 -13.19 -10.39 15.29
N LYS A 355 -13.37 -10.30 13.97
CA LYS A 355 -13.41 -11.44 13.06
C LYS A 355 -12.33 -11.31 11.99
N ALA A 356 -11.84 -12.44 11.48
CA ALA A 356 -11.02 -12.44 10.28
C ALA A 356 -11.88 -12.05 9.08
N VAL A 357 -11.33 -11.17 8.23
CA VAL A 357 -11.95 -10.66 7.00
C VAL A 357 -10.98 -10.86 5.84
N GLY A 358 -11.52 -11.15 4.64
CA GLY A 358 -10.76 -11.26 3.39
C GLY A 358 -10.87 -10.00 2.53
N ARG A 359 -10.71 -10.14 1.20
CA ARG A 359 -10.83 -9.01 0.25
C ARG A 359 -12.29 -8.60 0.05
N TYR A 360 -13.12 -9.54 -0.42
CA TYR A 360 -14.55 -9.38 -0.65
C TYR A 360 -15.26 -10.74 -0.48
N PRO A 361 -16.58 -10.79 -0.18
CA PRO A 361 -17.26 -12.04 0.20
C PRO A 361 -17.24 -13.13 -0.88
N GLU A 362 -17.24 -12.76 -2.15
CA GLU A 362 -17.27 -13.66 -3.30
C GLU A 362 -15.87 -14.06 -3.81
N ASP A 363 -14.82 -13.72 -3.07
CA ASP A 363 -13.44 -13.98 -3.48
C ASP A 363 -13.15 -15.50 -3.57
N ILE A 364 -12.64 -15.91 -4.72
CA ILE A 364 -12.25 -17.30 -5.02
C ILE A 364 -10.74 -17.48 -5.21
N TYR A 365 -9.94 -16.42 -5.02
CA TYR A 365 -8.48 -16.51 -5.11
C TYR A 365 -7.92 -17.17 -3.85
N ASP A 366 -7.24 -18.30 -4.01
CA ASP A 366 -6.66 -19.09 -2.91
C ASP A 366 -5.19 -18.73 -2.59
N GLY A 367 -4.62 -17.75 -3.30
CA GLY A 367 -3.20 -17.39 -3.26
C GLY A 367 -2.36 -17.97 -4.40
N VAL A 368 -2.89 -18.91 -5.19
CA VAL A 368 -2.21 -19.52 -6.34
C VAL A 368 -3.12 -19.52 -7.58
N SER A 369 -4.38 -19.88 -7.41
CA SER A 369 -5.37 -20.08 -8.45
C SER A 369 -6.67 -19.34 -8.11
N ARG A 370 -7.52 -19.19 -9.14
CA ARG A 370 -8.91 -18.71 -8.99
C ARG A 370 -9.91 -19.84 -9.27
N VAL A 371 -9.48 -21.09 -9.13
CA VAL A 371 -10.34 -22.25 -9.32
C VAL A 371 -10.92 -22.61 -7.96
N LEU A 372 -12.24 -22.83 -7.90
CA LEU A 372 -12.87 -23.44 -6.73
C LEU A 372 -12.19 -24.79 -6.48
N VAL A 373 -11.28 -24.85 -5.50
CA VAL A 373 -10.83 -26.11 -4.95
C VAL A 373 -12.00 -26.66 -4.16
N THR A 374 -12.85 -27.46 -4.81
CA THR A 374 -13.68 -28.42 -4.08
C THR A 374 -12.72 -29.27 -3.25
N LEU A 375 -12.66 -29.01 -1.94
CA LEU A 375 -12.11 -29.95 -0.97
C LEU A 375 -13.01 -31.19 -0.98
N GLY A 376 -12.77 -32.05 -1.96
CA GLY A 376 -13.64 -33.14 -2.35
C GLY A 376 -12.89 -34.18 -3.16
N SER A 377 -11.70 -34.55 -2.73
CA SER A 377 -11.12 -35.89 -2.92
C SER A 377 -9.75 -35.94 -2.28
N SER A 378 -9.65 -36.63 -1.15
CA SER A 378 -8.38 -37.21 -0.72
C SER A 378 -7.92 -38.16 -1.83
N PRO A 379 -6.68 -38.07 -2.34
CA PRO A 379 -6.15 -39.10 -3.22
C PRO A 379 -5.92 -40.40 -2.41
N PRO A 380 -6.09 -41.58 -3.04
CA PRO A 380 -5.94 -42.89 -2.41
C PRO A 380 -4.54 -43.18 -1.88
#